data_AF-A0A8H6ULM4-F1
#
_entry.id   AF-A0A8H6ULM4-F1
#
_cell.length_a   1.000
_cell.length_b   1.000
_cell.length_c   1.000
_cell.angle_alpha   90.00
_cell.angle_beta   90.00
_cell.angle_gamma   90.00
#
_symmetry.space_group_name_H-M   'P 1'
#
loop_
_entity.id
_entity.type
_entity.pdbx_description
1 polymer ?
#
loop_
_entity_poly.entity_id
_entity_poly.type
_entity_poly.pdbx_seq_one_letter_code
_entity_poly.pdbx_strand_id
1 'polypeptide(L)'
;MTDIENIANLIKSGQVHRIVVLVGAGISTAAGIPDFRSPETGIYDRLKTLKLPFPEAIFHISYFRHTPEPFYAIARARHPRSLKPTITHAFLALLAKKNLLHFVFTQNIDGLERDAGVPEDKILNTHGSWRTQRCWKCETPYPDDLMKQAINTGTVPYCQVPDCGGAVKPDVVFFGQSLPAEFAEKEKKVSEADMMLVMGTSLKVAPCSNLPRLAHEGVPRVLVNRETAGDFGKRAEDVCILGDCDDGVRKLADALGWTEEMESLWKEAVAAKEAAQEDWGEEESLDDLIDKYAKTLTDARKISDGHKRMLENHLETKFADVLNKSR
;
A
#
# COMPACT_ATOMS: atom_id res chain seq x y z
N MET A 1 31.49 5.21 -9.58
CA MET A 1 30.03 5.41 -9.50
C MET A 1 29.41 4.11 -9.92
N THR A 2 28.73 3.44 -9.00
CA THR A 2 27.96 2.23 -9.26
C THR A 2 26.76 2.67 -10.12
N ASP A 3 26.63 2.12 -11.32
CA ASP A 3 25.58 2.44 -12.28
C ASP A 3 24.72 1.20 -12.56
N ILE A 4 23.68 1.34 -13.38
CA ILE A 4 22.76 0.24 -13.73
C ILE A 4 23.52 -0.98 -14.28
N GLU A 5 24.54 -0.73 -15.11
CA GLU A 5 25.39 -1.79 -15.68
C GLU A 5 26.15 -2.56 -14.61
N ASN A 6 26.71 -1.88 -13.61
CA ASN A 6 27.37 -2.55 -12.49
C ASN A 6 26.39 -3.43 -11.70
N ILE A 7 25.18 -2.96 -11.41
CA ILE A 7 24.14 -3.76 -10.75
C ILE A 7 23.79 -4.99 -11.59
N ALA A 8 23.58 -4.80 -12.90
CA ALA A 8 23.30 -5.89 -13.81
C ALA A 8 24.45 -6.91 -13.85
N ASN A 9 25.71 -6.46 -13.82
CA ASN A 9 26.88 -7.33 -13.80
C ASN A 9 27.00 -8.12 -12.49
N LEU A 10 26.69 -7.53 -11.34
CA LEU A 10 26.64 -8.25 -10.06
C LEU A 10 25.62 -9.38 -10.09
N ILE A 11 24.43 -9.12 -10.65
CA ILE A 11 23.39 -10.14 -10.82
C ILE A 11 23.83 -11.22 -11.83
N LYS A 12 24.28 -10.82 -13.03
CA LYS A 12 24.69 -11.75 -14.10
C LYS A 12 25.89 -12.62 -13.74
N SER A 13 26.84 -12.09 -12.95
CA SER A 13 28.02 -12.84 -12.49
C SER A 13 27.70 -13.85 -11.38
N GLY A 14 26.49 -13.84 -10.84
CA GLY A 14 26.10 -14.71 -9.74
C GLY A 14 26.69 -14.30 -8.39
N GLN A 15 27.03 -13.01 -8.20
CA GLN A 15 27.38 -12.50 -6.87
C GLN A 15 26.14 -12.18 -6.01
N VAL A 16 24.97 -12.11 -6.66
CA VAL A 16 23.69 -11.79 -6.05
C VAL A 16 22.74 -12.98 -6.21
N HIS A 17 22.20 -13.44 -5.10
CA HIS A 17 21.29 -14.59 -5.00
C HIS A 17 20.07 -14.32 -4.12
N ARG A 18 20.13 -13.31 -3.23
CA ARG A 18 19.12 -13.01 -2.23
C ARG A 18 18.75 -11.53 -2.29
N ILE A 19 17.90 -11.20 -3.25
CA ILE A 19 17.38 -9.84 -3.41
C ILE A 19 16.18 -9.65 -2.48
N VAL A 20 16.30 -8.71 -1.55
CA VAL A 20 15.17 -8.22 -0.76
C VAL A 20 14.63 -6.95 -1.38
N VAL A 21 13.31 -6.86 -1.49
CA VAL A 21 12.63 -5.74 -2.13
C VAL A 21 11.73 -5.03 -1.13
N LEU A 22 11.77 -3.69 -1.13
CA LEU A 22 10.77 -2.84 -0.48
C LEU A 22 10.04 -2.03 -1.55
N VAL A 23 8.72 -2.16 -1.63
CA VAL A 23 7.89 -1.40 -2.57
C VAL A 23 6.86 -0.52 -1.86
N GLY A 24 6.37 0.50 -2.57
CA GLY A 24 5.27 1.34 -2.14
C GLY A 24 4.45 1.86 -3.32
N ALA A 25 3.57 2.83 -3.06
CA ALA A 25 2.50 3.20 -4.00
C ALA A 25 2.98 3.62 -5.39
N GLY A 26 4.21 4.10 -5.53
CA GLY A 26 4.81 4.51 -6.80
C GLY A 26 4.95 3.38 -7.82
N ILE A 27 4.96 2.11 -7.41
CA ILE A 27 4.98 0.99 -8.37
C ILE A 27 3.60 0.72 -8.99
N SER A 28 2.53 1.26 -8.38
CA SER A 28 1.14 1.04 -8.79
C SER A 28 0.51 2.29 -9.43
N THR A 29 1.22 3.41 -9.56
CA THR A 29 0.67 4.63 -10.18
C THR A 29 0.32 4.42 -11.65
N ALA A 30 1.10 3.63 -12.38
CA ALA A 30 0.82 3.27 -13.78
C ALA A 30 -0.42 2.36 -13.94
N ALA A 31 -0.86 1.70 -12.86
CA ALA A 31 -2.11 0.95 -12.83
C ALA A 31 -3.35 1.84 -12.63
N GLY A 32 -3.16 3.16 -12.50
CA GLY A 32 -4.25 4.12 -12.31
C GLY A 32 -4.64 4.34 -10.85
N ILE A 33 -3.84 3.89 -9.88
CA ILE A 33 -4.08 4.22 -8.46
C ILE A 33 -3.88 5.72 -8.27
N PRO A 34 -4.93 6.47 -7.86
CA PRO A 34 -4.77 7.87 -7.47
C PRO A 34 -3.93 7.90 -6.20
N ASP A 35 -2.92 8.77 -6.17
CA ASP A 35 -2.15 8.94 -4.95
C ASP A 35 -3.02 9.56 -3.82
N PHE A 36 -2.54 9.46 -2.59
CA PHE A 36 -3.28 10.00 -1.46
C PHE A 36 -3.20 11.52 -1.36
N ARG A 37 -2.12 12.13 -1.88
CA ARG A 37 -1.62 13.44 -1.45
C ARG A 37 -1.51 14.49 -2.56
N SER A 38 -1.64 14.14 -3.84
CA SER A 38 -1.48 15.13 -4.91
C SER A 38 -2.58 16.19 -4.82
N PRO A 39 -2.25 17.48 -5.01
CA PRO A 39 -3.24 18.52 -5.12
C PRO A 39 -4.25 18.22 -6.24
N GLU A 40 -5.52 18.57 -6.01
CA GLU A 40 -6.67 18.45 -6.95
C GLU A 40 -7.09 17.02 -7.31
N THR A 41 -6.14 16.11 -7.44
CA THR A 41 -6.37 14.73 -7.90
C THR A 41 -6.33 13.71 -6.77
N GLY A 42 -5.61 14.01 -5.68
CA GLY A 42 -5.39 13.12 -4.56
C GLY A 42 -6.62 12.90 -3.69
N ILE A 43 -6.67 11.73 -3.04
CA ILE A 43 -7.82 11.29 -2.24
C ILE A 43 -8.22 12.33 -1.18
N TYR A 44 -7.24 12.85 -0.45
CA TYR A 44 -7.47 13.77 0.66
C TYR A 44 -8.11 15.09 0.23
N ASP A 45 -7.81 15.56 -0.97
CA ASP A 45 -8.42 16.77 -1.52
C ASP A 45 -9.88 16.53 -1.91
N ARG A 46 -10.17 15.38 -2.51
CA ARG A 46 -11.54 15.01 -2.90
C ARG A 46 -12.46 14.80 -1.69
N LEU A 47 -11.91 14.33 -0.56
CA LEU A 47 -12.68 14.10 0.67
C LEU A 47 -13.01 15.38 1.47
N LYS A 48 -12.57 16.56 1.04
CA LYS A 48 -12.82 17.84 1.75
C LYS A 48 -14.31 18.10 2.00
N THR A 49 -15.19 17.66 1.11
CA THR A 49 -16.65 17.81 1.23
C THR A 49 -17.24 17.01 2.41
N LEU A 50 -16.55 15.96 2.87
CA LEU A 50 -16.98 15.11 3.98
C LEU A 50 -16.73 15.73 5.37
N LYS A 51 -16.12 16.93 5.43
CA LYS A 51 -15.84 17.66 6.68
C LYS A 51 -15.13 16.81 7.75
N LEU A 52 -14.20 15.98 7.30
CA LEU A 52 -13.34 15.19 8.18
C LEU A 52 -12.52 16.12 9.09
N PRO A 53 -12.21 15.70 10.35
CA PRO A 53 -11.41 16.51 11.26
C PRO A 53 -9.98 16.77 10.72
N PHE A 54 -9.48 15.83 9.92
CA PHE A 54 -8.27 15.93 9.12
C PHE A 54 -8.36 14.90 7.98
N PRO A 55 -7.64 15.06 6.86
CA PRO A 55 -7.85 14.22 5.68
C PRO A 55 -7.58 12.72 5.90
N GLU A 56 -6.59 12.39 6.74
CA GLU A 56 -6.22 11.01 7.07
C GLU A 56 -7.23 10.32 8.02
N ALA A 57 -8.21 11.05 8.57
CA ALA A 57 -9.10 10.53 9.61
C ALA A 57 -9.88 9.30 9.16
N ILE A 58 -10.30 9.25 7.89
CA ILE A 58 -11.02 8.11 7.31
C ILE A 58 -10.24 6.79 7.39
N PHE A 59 -8.91 6.85 7.46
CA PHE A 59 -8.01 5.70 7.60
C PHE A 59 -7.39 5.60 9.00
N HIS A 60 -7.95 6.30 10.00
CA HIS A 60 -7.49 6.25 11.38
C HIS A 60 -8.41 5.36 12.22
N ILE A 61 -7.85 4.40 12.97
CA ILE A 61 -8.65 3.40 13.69
C ILE A 61 -9.58 4.02 14.74
N SER A 62 -9.10 5.03 15.46
CA SER A 62 -9.91 5.80 16.42
C SER A 62 -11.08 6.54 15.79
N TYR A 63 -11.00 6.94 14.52
CA TYR A 63 -12.13 7.53 13.80
C TYR A 63 -13.08 6.42 13.34
N PHE A 64 -12.54 5.40 12.65
CA PHE A 64 -13.30 4.28 12.11
C PHE A 64 -14.17 3.58 13.15
N ARG A 65 -13.66 3.36 14.37
CA ARG A 65 -14.42 2.67 15.43
C ARG A 65 -15.68 3.43 15.90
N HIS A 66 -15.74 4.75 15.66
CA HIS A 66 -16.88 5.60 16.04
C HIS A 66 -17.69 6.08 14.83
N THR A 67 -17.05 6.17 13.67
CA THR A 67 -17.62 6.70 12.43
C THR A 67 -17.10 5.91 11.24
N PRO A 68 -17.52 4.63 11.08
CA PRO A 68 -17.09 3.77 9.96
C PRO A 68 -17.76 4.12 8.63
N GLU A 69 -18.86 4.88 8.64
CA GLU A 69 -19.69 5.17 7.46
C GLU A 69 -18.92 5.86 6.33
N PRO A 70 -18.08 6.88 6.56
CA PRO A 70 -17.30 7.51 5.48
C PRO A 70 -16.38 6.54 4.76
N PHE A 71 -15.76 5.59 5.48
CA PHE A 71 -14.91 4.59 4.87
C PHE A 71 -15.71 3.69 3.93
N TYR A 72 -16.86 3.18 4.39
CA TYR A 72 -17.72 2.30 3.59
C TYR A 72 -18.43 3.02 2.44
N ALA A 73 -18.72 4.31 2.59
CA ALA A 73 -19.27 5.13 1.51
C ALA A 73 -18.35 5.20 0.29
N ILE A 74 -17.02 5.19 0.49
CA ILE A 74 -16.05 5.26 -0.60
C ILE A 74 -15.36 3.92 -0.91
N ALA A 75 -15.54 2.89 -0.07
CA ALA A 75 -14.83 1.61 -0.18
C ALA A 75 -15.04 0.94 -1.54
N ARG A 76 -16.22 1.10 -2.15
CA ARG A 76 -16.55 0.54 -3.47
C ARG A 76 -15.61 1.06 -4.56
N ALA A 77 -15.48 2.38 -4.68
CA ALA A 77 -14.59 3.02 -5.67
C ALA A 77 -13.10 2.86 -5.34
N ARG A 78 -12.77 2.37 -4.14
CA ARG A 78 -11.39 2.17 -3.69
C ARG A 78 -10.94 0.73 -3.67
N HIS A 79 -11.83 -0.21 -3.91
CA HIS A 79 -11.45 -1.60 -3.93
C HIS A 79 -10.58 -1.88 -5.17
N PRO A 80 -9.42 -2.55 -5.02
CA PRO A 80 -8.44 -2.75 -6.10
C PRO A 80 -8.87 -3.80 -7.17
N ARG A 81 -10.15 -3.87 -7.53
CA ARG A 81 -10.73 -4.96 -8.34
C ARG A 81 -10.31 -4.88 -9.80
N SER A 82 -10.34 -3.68 -10.36
CA SER A 82 -10.03 -3.39 -11.77
C SER A 82 -8.56 -3.03 -11.99
N LEU A 83 -7.77 -2.92 -10.92
CA LEU A 83 -6.34 -2.62 -11.02
C LEU A 83 -5.60 -3.81 -11.62
N LYS A 84 -4.67 -3.51 -12.51
CA LYS A 84 -3.85 -4.50 -13.21
C LYS A 84 -2.40 -4.36 -12.78
N PRO A 85 -1.63 -5.47 -12.68
CA PRO A 85 -0.21 -5.38 -12.38
C PRO A 85 0.54 -4.50 -13.39
N THR A 86 1.58 -3.82 -12.91
CA THR A 86 2.48 -3.01 -13.74
C THR A 86 3.72 -3.80 -14.15
N ILE A 87 4.56 -3.19 -15.00
CA ILE A 87 5.86 -3.77 -15.37
C ILE A 87 6.73 -4.01 -14.13
N THR A 88 6.71 -3.09 -13.18
CA THR A 88 7.45 -3.24 -11.93
C THR A 88 7.00 -4.49 -11.16
N HIS A 89 5.70 -4.81 -11.13
CA HIS A 89 5.21 -6.04 -10.49
C HIS A 89 5.66 -7.30 -11.24
N ALA A 90 5.61 -7.29 -12.57
CA ALA A 90 6.09 -8.40 -13.40
C ALA A 90 7.59 -8.65 -13.21
N PHE A 91 8.38 -7.60 -12.99
CA PHE A 91 9.80 -7.74 -12.65
C PHE A 91 10.02 -8.46 -11.31
N LEU A 92 9.19 -8.20 -10.29
CA LEU A 92 9.24 -8.96 -9.03
C LEU A 92 8.98 -10.45 -9.25
N ALA A 93 7.95 -10.77 -10.05
CA ALA A 93 7.63 -12.15 -10.40
C ALA A 93 8.78 -12.81 -11.19
N LEU A 94 9.42 -12.05 -12.08
CA LEU A 94 10.59 -12.53 -12.83
C LEU A 94 11.78 -12.82 -11.91
N LEU A 95 12.05 -11.97 -10.92
CA LEU A 95 13.06 -12.23 -9.89
C LEU A 95 12.76 -13.53 -9.13
N ALA A 96 11.49 -13.79 -8.82
CA ALA A 96 11.08 -15.03 -8.18
C ALA A 96 11.31 -16.24 -9.08
N LYS A 97 10.90 -16.16 -10.35
CA LYS A 97 11.07 -17.22 -11.37
C LYS A 97 12.53 -17.55 -11.62
N LYS A 98 13.43 -16.55 -11.50
CA LYS A 98 14.89 -16.72 -11.61
C LYS A 98 15.56 -17.15 -10.29
N ASN A 99 14.79 -17.42 -9.24
CA ASN A 99 15.29 -17.79 -7.90
C ASN A 99 16.20 -16.74 -7.25
N LEU A 100 16.04 -15.46 -7.62
CA LEU A 100 16.82 -14.35 -7.05
C LEU A 100 16.04 -13.60 -5.97
N LEU A 101 14.71 -13.62 -6.04
CA LEU A 101 13.87 -12.95 -5.05
C LEU A 101 13.94 -13.69 -3.72
N HIS A 102 14.47 -13.02 -2.70
CA HIS A 102 14.47 -13.51 -1.33
C HIS A 102 13.16 -13.17 -0.62
N PHE A 103 12.74 -11.90 -0.65
CA PHE A 103 11.54 -11.44 0.04
C PHE A 103 11.07 -10.07 -0.47
N VAL A 104 9.76 -9.81 -0.43
CA VAL A 104 9.13 -8.53 -0.78
C VAL A 104 8.38 -7.98 0.44
N PHE A 105 8.76 -6.79 0.86
CA PHE A 105 7.95 -5.96 1.75
C PHE A 105 7.15 -5.00 0.89
N THR A 106 5.82 -5.12 0.89
CA THR A 106 4.95 -4.16 0.21
C THR A 106 4.22 -3.29 1.21
N GLN A 107 4.34 -1.98 1.03
CA GLN A 107 3.50 -0.98 1.74
C GLN A 107 2.13 -0.83 1.09
N ASN A 108 1.91 -1.44 -0.08
CA ASN A 108 0.67 -1.38 -0.81
C ASN A 108 -0.35 -2.35 -0.22
N ILE A 109 -1.61 -2.08 -0.50
CA ILE A 109 -2.74 -2.90 -0.08
C ILE A 109 -3.50 -3.46 -1.28
N ASP A 110 -3.07 -3.11 -2.50
CA ASP A 110 -3.75 -3.43 -3.77
C ASP A 110 -3.64 -4.93 -4.14
N GLY A 111 -2.58 -5.61 -3.71
CA GLY A 111 -2.36 -7.04 -3.92
C GLY A 111 -1.78 -7.37 -5.29
N LEU A 112 -1.31 -6.38 -6.05
CA LEU A 112 -0.87 -6.54 -7.43
C LEU A 112 0.43 -7.36 -7.55
N GLU A 113 1.22 -7.49 -6.48
CA GLU A 113 2.41 -8.35 -6.46
C GLU A 113 2.02 -9.82 -6.66
N ARG A 114 0.98 -10.29 -5.96
CA ARG A 114 0.47 -11.65 -6.13
C ARG A 114 -0.22 -11.84 -7.47
N ASP A 115 -0.96 -10.82 -7.93
CA ASP A 115 -1.60 -10.86 -9.24
C ASP A 115 -0.57 -10.93 -10.38
N ALA A 116 0.64 -10.39 -10.18
CA ALA A 116 1.77 -10.57 -11.10
C ALA A 116 2.44 -11.95 -11.03
N GLY A 117 2.09 -12.79 -10.05
CA GLY A 117 2.66 -14.12 -9.86
C GLY A 117 3.82 -14.20 -8.87
N VAL A 118 4.04 -13.19 -8.02
CA VAL A 118 4.99 -13.32 -6.91
C VAL A 118 4.47 -14.36 -5.90
N PRO A 119 5.29 -15.34 -5.47
CA PRO A 119 4.86 -16.35 -4.49
C PRO A 119 4.43 -15.74 -3.16
N GLU A 120 3.30 -16.22 -2.62
CA GLU A 120 2.68 -15.67 -1.41
C GLU A 120 3.58 -15.78 -0.17
N ASP A 121 4.38 -16.84 -0.07
CA ASP A 121 5.35 -17.07 0.99
C ASP A 121 6.55 -16.10 0.95
N LYS A 122 6.70 -15.34 -0.13
CA LYS A 122 7.74 -14.32 -0.30
C LYS A 122 7.24 -12.89 -0.13
N ILE A 123 5.95 -12.69 0.17
CA ILE A 123 5.35 -11.36 0.29
C ILE A 123 4.97 -11.11 1.75
N LEU A 124 5.34 -9.94 2.26
CA LEU A 124 4.73 -9.35 3.44
C LEU A 124 3.98 -8.09 3.05
N ASN A 125 2.66 -8.12 3.19
CA ASN A 125 1.81 -6.94 3.10
C ASN A 125 1.94 -6.13 4.40
N THR A 126 2.91 -5.22 4.45
CA THR A 126 3.27 -4.52 5.70
C THR A 126 2.13 -3.65 6.21
N HIS A 127 1.30 -3.11 5.32
CA HIS A 127 0.08 -2.39 5.66
C HIS A 127 -1.19 -3.23 5.45
N GLY A 128 -1.05 -4.56 5.43
CA GLY A 128 -2.17 -5.46 5.27
C GLY A 128 -2.76 -5.45 3.86
N SER A 129 -3.96 -5.99 3.67
CA SER A 129 -4.57 -6.09 2.34
C SER A 129 -6.10 -6.16 2.40
N TRP A 130 -6.74 -6.02 1.24
CA TRP A 130 -8.18 -6.22 1.07
C TRP A 130 -8.62 -7.68 1.02
N ARG A 131 -7.72 -8.66 1.15
CA ARG A 131 -8.01 -10.09 0.93
C ARG A 131 -8.89 -10.72 2.00
N THR A 132 -8.78 -10.23 3.22
CA THR A 132 -9.50 -10.78 4.38
C THR A 132 -10.02 -9.63 5.20
N GLN A 133 -10.97 -9.92 6.08
CA GLN A 133 -11.63 -8.92 6.91
C GLN A 133 -11.92 -9.48 8.29
N ARG A 134 -11.80 -8.61 9.28
CA ARG A 134 -12.00 -8.93 10.70
C ARG A 134 -12.73 -7.81 11.41
N CYS A 135 -13.44 -8.16 12.48
CA CYS A 135 -13.97 -7.17 13.41
C CYS A 135 -12.82 -6.36 14.01
N TRP A 136 -12.91 -5.02 14.00
CA TRP A 136 -11.87 -4.19 14.60
C TRP A 136 -11.70 -4.42 16.10
N LYS A 137 -12.78 -4.85 16.79
CA LYS A 137 -12.86 -4.95 18.25
C LYS A 137 -12.39 -6.31 18.78
N CYS A 138 -12.86 -7.40 18.18
CA CYS A 138 -12.61 -8.77 18.65
C CYS A 138 -11.79 -9.63 17.68
N GLU A 139 -11.36 -9.05 16.55
CA GLU A 139 -10.52 -9.69 15.53
C GLU A 139 -11.10 -10.94 14.88
N THR A 140 -12.37 -11.27 15.17
CA THR A 140 -13.05 -12.41 14.56
C THR A 140 -13.14 -12.22 13.04
N PRO A 141 -12.71 -13.21 12.23
CA PRO A 141 -12.88 -13.20 10.78
C PRO A 141 -14.34 -13.00 10.38
N TYR A 142 -14.55 -12.26 9.30
CA TYR A 142 -15.87 -11.97 8.77
C TYR A 142 -16.05 -12.61 7.38
N PRO A 143 -17.23 -13.16 7.05
CA PRO A 143 -17.46 -13.82 5.76
C PRO A 143 -17.27 -12.91 4.53
N ASP A 144 -16.65 -13.45 3.48
CA ASP A 144 -16.34 -12.72 2.23
C ASP A 144 -17.59 -12.23 1.50
N ASP A 145 -18.63 -13.06 1.43
CA ASP A 145 -19.91 -12.76 0.78
C ASP A 145 -20.63 -11.57 1.44
N LEU A 146 -20.62 -11.54 2.78
CA LEU A 146 -21.19 -10.43 3.55
C LEU A 146 -20.38 -9.15 3.39
N MET A 147 -19.04 -9.23 3.33
CA MET A 147 -18.19 -8.07 3.07
C MET A 147 -18.39 -7.53 1.66
N LYS A 148 -18.49 -8.42 0.67
CA LYS A 148 -18.81 -8.10 -0.72
C LYS A 148 -20.13 -7.34 -0.82
N GLN A 149 -21.17 -7.81 -0.14
CA GLN A 149 -22.46 -7.11 -0.07
C GLN A 149 -22.34 -5.73 0.59
N ALA A 150 -21.63 -5.64 1.71
CA ALA A 150 -21.44 -4.38 2.43
C ALA A 150 -20.74 -3.32 1.56
N ILE A 151 -19.64 -3.70 0.90
CA ILE A 151 -18.91 -2.80 0.00
C ILE A 151 -19.76 -2.37 -1.19
N ASN A 152 -20.55 -3.27 -1.77
CA ASN A 152 -21.42 -2.92 -2.91
C ASN A 152 -22.55 -1.98 -2.56
N THR A 153 -23.08 -2.12 -1.36
CA THR A 153 -24.20 -1.29 -0.88
C THR A 153 -23.72 -0.03 -0.14
N GLY A 154 -22.41 0.10 0.10
CA GLY A 154 -21.85 1.17 0.93
C GLY A 154 -22.28 1.10 2.40
N THR A 155 -22.74 -0.08 2.86
CA THR A 155 -23.22 -0.26 4.24
C THR A 155 -22.09 -0.69 5.15
N VAL A 156 -22.20 -0.35 6.44
CA VAL A 156 -21.22 -0.75 7.45
C VAL A 156 -21.51 -2.19 7.90
N PRO A 157 -20.58 -3.15 7.69
CA PRO A 157 -20.70 -4.49 8.23
C PRO A 157 -20.36 -4.51 9.72
N TYR A 158 -21.11 -5.29 10.49
CA TYR A 158 -20.92 -5.46 11.93
C TYR A 158 -20.65 -6.92 12.29
N CYS A 159 -19.87 -7.11 13.36
CA CYS A 159 -19.44 -8.42 13.83
C CYS A 159 -20.63 -9.34 14.14
N GLN A 160 -20.52 -10.60 13.71
CA GLN A 160 -21.54 -11.63 13.94
C GLN A 160 -21.46 -12.28 15.33
N VAL A 161 -20.42 -11.96 16.11
CA VAL A 161 -20.30 -12.44 17.50
C VAL A 161 -21.33 -11.71 18.36
N PRO A 162 -22.20 -12.43 19.10
CA PRO A 162 -23.16 -11.83 20.02
C PRO A 162 -22.49 -10.82 20.96
N ASP A 163 -23.16 -9.69 21.21
CA ASP A 163 -22.73 -8.60 22.10
C ASP A 163 -21.41 -7.88 21.72
N CYS A 164 -20.75 -8.25 20.62
CA CYS A 164 -19.53 -7.57 20.19
C CYS A 164 -19.84 -6.15 19.67
N GLY A 165 -20.74 -6.05 18.69
CA GLY A 165 -21.18 -4.78 18.08
C GLY A 165 -20.09 -4.00 17.33
N GLY A 166 -18.89 -4.56 17.17
CA GLY A 166 -17.79 -3.89 16.48
C GLY A 166 -17.98 -3.89 14.96
N ALA A 167 -17.77 -2.75 14.31
CA ALA A 167 -17.68 -2.69 12.86
C ALA A 167 -16.57 -3.64 12.35
N VAL A 168 -16.76 -4.17 11.16
CA VAL A 168 -15.77 -4.99 10.46
C VAL A 168 -15.04 -4.11 9.48
N LYS A 169 -13.76 -4.39 9.26
CA LYS A 169 -12.98 -3.75 8.20
C LYS A 169 -12.13 -4.80 7.47
N PRO A 170 -11.69 -4.52 6.24
CA PRO A 170 -10.59 -5.26 5.64
C PRO A 170 -9.35 -5.25 6.55
N ASP A 171 -8.51 -6.26 6.40
CA ASP A 171 -7.24 -6.40 7.12
C ASP A 171 -6.16 -5.46 6.59
N VAL A 172 -6.55 -4.23 6.26
CA VAL A 172 -5.68 -3.09 6.00
C VAL A 172 -5.31 -2.43 7.33
N VAL A 173 -4.04 -2.09 7.52
CA VAL A 173 -3.55 -1.40 8.71
C VAL A 173 -3.93 0.07 8.65
N PHE A 174 -4.75 0.51 9.61
CA PHE A 174 -5.13 1.91 9.76
C PHE A 174 -4.10 2.67 10.61
N PHE A 175 -4.06 3.99 10.47
CA PHE A 175 -3.29 4.83 11.39
C PHE A 175 -3.72 4.57 12.84
N GLY A 176 -2.73 4.41 13.72
CA GLY A 176 -2.93 4.03 15.12
C GLY A 176 -2.99 2.52 15.39
N GLN A 177 -2.87 1.67 14.36
CA GLN A 177 -2.69 0.22 14.53
C GLN A 177 -1.22 -0.20 14.40
N SER A 178 -0.87 -1.31 15.05
CA SER A 178 0.40 -1.99 14.84
C SER A 178 0.46 -2.62 13.44
N LEU A 179 1.67 -2.72 12.89
CA LEU A 179 1.92 -3.57 11.72
C LEU A 179 1.66 -5.06 12.06
N PRO A 180 1.54 -5.94 11.04
CA PRO A 180 1.47 -7.37 11.26
C PRO A 180 2.62 -7.87 12.15
N ALA A 181 2.32 -8.76 13.09
CA ALA A 181 3.30 -9.28 14.06
C ALA A 181 4.53 -9.91 13.39
N GLU A 182 4.33 -10.53 12.23
CA GLU A 182 5.38 -11.10 11.39
C GLU A 182 6.39 -10.08 10.87
N PHE A 183 6.09 -8.78 10.85
CA PHE A 183 7.02 -7.74 10.39
C PHE A 183 8.36 -7.81 11.15
N ALA A 184 8.32 -7.93 12.47
CA ALA A 184 9.53 -8.01 13.31
C ALA A 184 10.34 -9.31 13.09
N GLU A 185 9.69 -10.37 12.64
CA GLU A 185 10.37 -11.60 12.24
C GLU A 185 11.01 -11.43 10.86
N LYS A 186 10.23 -10.92 9.90
CA LYS A 186 10.64 -10.84 8.49
C LYS A 186 11.68 -9.76 8.25
N GLU A 187 11.73 -8.66 9.01
CA GLU A 187 12.75 -7.60 8.80
C GLU A 187 14.19 -8.12 8.85
N LYS A 188 14.44 -9.24 9.57
CA LYS A 188 15.73 -9.93 9.60
C LYS A 188 16.20 -10.42 8.22
N LYS A 189 15.27 -10.65 7.29
CA LYS A 189 15.56 -11.00 5.89
C LYS A 189 16.42 -9.94 5.20
N VAL A 190 16.31 -8.67 5.61
CA VAL A 190 17.13 -7.60 5.04
C VAL A 190 18.61 -7.80 5.35
N SER A 191 18.95 -8.32 6.53
CA SER A 191 20.34 -8.62 6.89
C SER A 191 20.89 -9.87 6.19
N GLU A 192 20.02 -10.76 5.71
CA GLU A 192 20.41 -11.92 4.89
C GLU A 192 20.66 -11.56 3.41
N ALA A 193 20.25 -10.35 2.99
CA ALA A 193 20.27 -9.92 1.60
C ALA A 193 21.69 -9.62 1.10
N ASP A 194 21.96 -10.00 -0.15
CA ASP A 194 23.16 -9.58 -0.88
C ASP A 194 22.89 -8.41 -1.84
N MET A 195 21.62 -8.01 -1.98
CA MET A 195 21.19 -6.78 -2.62
C MET A 195 19.82 -6.35 -2.10
N MET A 196 19.60 -5.04 -2.00
CA MET A 196 18.28 -4.48 -1.70
C MET A 196 17.76 -3.61 -2.84
N LEU A 197 16.53 -3.88 -3.29
CA LEU A 197 15.80 -3.01 -4.21
C LEU A 197 14.74 -2.23 -3.44
N VAL A 198 14.67 -0.92 -3.66
CA VAL A 198 13.64 -0.05 -3.10
C VAL A 198 12.95 0.68 -4.22
N MET A 199 11.65 0.49 -4.39
CA MET A 199 10.93 0.97 -5.57
C MET A 199 9.65 1.70 -5.19
N GLY A 200 9.42 2.87 -5.79
CA GLY A 200 8.15 3.59 -5.69
C GLY A 200 7.74 3.99 -4.26
N THR A 201 8.69 4.30 -3.37
CA THR A 201 8.38 4.73 -2.00
C THR A 201 9.18 5.96 -1.59
N SER A 202 8.53 6.85 -0.84
CA SER A 202 9.16 8.06 -0.29
C SER A 202 9.98 7.79 0.97
N LEU A 203 9.87 6.60 1.56
CA LEU A 203 10.50 6.23 2.84
C LEU A 203 10.21 7.22 3.98
N LYS A 204 9.00 7.80 4.01
CA LYS A 204 8.57 8.75 5.06
C LYS A 204 7.84 8.10 6.24
N VAL A 205 7.35 6.87 6.08
CA VAL A 205 6.51 6.20 7.07
C VAL A 205 7.27 5.05 7.70
N ALA A 206 7.53 5.19 9.00
CA ALA A 206 8.09 4.14 9.83
C ALA A 206 7.03 3.06 10.15
N PRO A 207 7.43 1.81 10.43
CA PRO A 207 8.81 1.31 10.48
C PRO A 207 9.41 0.94 9.11
N CYS A 208 8.61 0.82 8.04
CA CYS A 208 9.07 0.40 6.72
C CYS A 208 10.20 1.27 6.15
N SER A 209 10.19 2.58 6.42
CA SER A 209 11.25 3.51 6.02
C SER A 209 12.65 3.17 6.55
N ASN A 210 12.74 2.36 7.61
CA ASN A 210 14.00 1.98 8.22
C ASN A 210 14.60 0.69 7.65
N LEU A 211 13.81 -0.13 6.93
CA LEU A 211 14.30 -1.40 6.35
C LEU A 211 15.60 -1.20 5.54
N PRO A 212 15.74 -0.18 4.65
CA PRO A 212 16.98 0.00 3.89
C PRO A 212 18.24 0.26 4.71
N ARG A 213 18.09 0.63 5.99
CA ARG A 213 19.22 0.82 6.90
C ARG A 213 19.72 -0.48 7.50
N LEU A 214 18.89 -1.52 7.51
CA LEU A 214 19.23 -2.84 8.06
C LEU A 214 20.12 -3.67 7.11
N ALA A 215 20.20 -3.28 5.84
CA ALA A 215 21.14 -3.88 4.89
C ALA A 215 22.58 -3.56 5.32
N HIS A 216 23.42 -4.60 5.35
CA HIS A 216 24.81 -4.50 5.77
C HIS A 216 25.62 -3.50 4.92
N GLU A 217 26.70 -2.99 5.50
CA GLU A 217 27.67 -2.20 4.75
C GLU A 217 28.30 -3.05 3.63
N GLY A 218 28.55 -2.44 2.46
CA GLY A 218 29.00 -3.15 1.26
C GLY A 218 27.90 -3.88 0.47
N VAL A 219 26.68 -4.03 1.01
CA VAL A 219 25.54 -4.56 0.26
C VAL A 219 24.95 -3.46 -0.65
N PRO A 220 24.88 -3.67 -1.98
CA PRO A 220 24.27 -2.70 -2.89
C PRO A 220 22.81 -2.45 -2.57
N ARG A 221 22.43 -1.17 -2.56
CA ARG A 221 21.03 -0.74 -2.45
C ARG A 221 20.65 0.04 -3.69
N VAL A 222 19.59 -0.36 -4.37
CA VAL A 222 19.12 0.29 -5.60
C VAL A 222 17.78 0.94 -5.33
N LEU A 223 17.69 2.25 -5.55
CA LEU A 223 16.45 3.01 -5.50
C LEU A 223 15.93 3.23 -6.92
N VAL A 224 14.70 2.79 -7.20
CA VAL A 224 13.97 3.16 -8.43
C VAL A 224 12.78 4.02 -8.03
N ASN A 225 12.88 5.33 -8.21
CA ASN A 225 11.87 6.25 -7.73
C ASN A 225 11.95 7.61 -8.44
N ARG A 226 10.87 8.39 -8.46
CA ARG A 226 10.87 9.71 -9.11
C ARG A 226 11.81 10.70 -8.44
N GLU A 227 11.96 10.57 -7.12
CA GLU A 227 12.81 11.42 -6.28
C GLU A 227 13.73 10.55 -5.41
N THR A 228 14.85 11.11 -4.98
CA THR A 228 15.67 10.49 -3.93
C THR A 228 14.85 10.33 -2.64
N ALA A 229 15.02 9.20 -1.95
CA ALA A 229 14.30 8.90 -0.72
C ALA A 229 15.25 8.40 0.39
N GLY A 230 14.90 8.64 1.65
CA GLY A 230 15.67 8.16 2.79
C GLY A 230 17.11 8.68 2.81
N ASP A 231 18.08 7.77 2.96
CA ASP A 231 19.52 8.08 2.95
C ASP A 231 20.25 7.54 1.71
N PHE A 232 19.51 7.23 0.64
CA PHE A 232 20.09 6.78 -0.61
C PHE A 232 21.02 7.82 -1.23
N GLY A 233 22.13 7.34 -1.79
CA GLY A 233 23.20 8.17 -2.36
C GLY A 233 24.26 8.57 -1.34
N LYS A 234 24.16 8.09 -0.09
CA LYS A 234 25.18 8.30 0.94
C LYS A 234 26.18 7.15 1.07
N ARG A 235 25.82 5.94 0.64
CA ARG A 235 26.76 4.80 0.56
C ARG A 235 27.37 4.74 -0.84
N ALA A 236 28.60 4.24 -0.95
CA ALA A 236 29.27 4.10 -2.24
C ALA A 236 28.57 3.08 -3.15
N GLU A 237 27.90 2.10 -2.54
CA GLU A 237 27.18 1.00 -3.18
C GLU A 237 25.73 1.38 -3.55
N ASP A 238 25.26 2.57 -3.19
CA ASP A 238 23.92 3.02 -3.54
C ASP A 238 23.83 3.37 -5.03
N VAL A 239 22.76 2.91 -5.69
CA VAL A 239 22.41 3.30 -7.07
C VAL A 239 21.02 3.90 -7.07
N CYS A 240 20.88 5.11 -7.62
CA CYS A 240 19.59 5.78 -7.74
C CYS A 240 19.18 5.88 -9.22
N ILE A 241 18.15 5.14 -9.60
CA ILE A 241 17.50 5.20 -10.91
C ILE A 241 16.31 6.14 -10.78
N LEU A 242 16.52 7.42 -11.11
CA LEU A 242 15.50 8.44 -10.95
C LEU A 242 14.58 8.53 -12.16
N GLY A 243 13.28 8.57 -11.91
CA GLY A 243 12.22 8.62 -12.92
C GLY A 243 11.01 7.78 -12.53
N ASP A 244 10.11 7.55 -13.50
CA ASP A 244 8.96 6.68 -13.29
C ASP A 244 9.43 5.22 -13.10
N CYS A 245 8.75 4.48 -12.21
CA CYS A 245 9.23 3.17 -11.76
C CYS A 245 9.33 2.16 -12.91
N ASP A 246 8.31 2.07 -13.76
CA ASP A 246 8.29 1.13 -14.88
C ASP A 246 9.42 1.42 -15.89
N ASP A 247 9.74 2.68 -16.14
CA ASP A 247 10.85 3.05 -17.01
C ASP A 247 12.21 2.71 -16.40
N GLY A 248 12.38 2.96 -15.10
CA GLY A 248 13.59 2.57 -14.37
C GLY A 248 13.78 1.06 -14.34
N VAL A 249 12.70 0.31 -14.14
CA VAL A 249 12.70 -1.16 -14.19
C VAL A 249 12.99 -1.68 -15.59
N ARG A 250 12.44 -1.07 -16.64
CA ARG A 250 12.79 -1.43 -18.04
C ARG A 250 14.26 -1.24 -18.33
N LYS A 251 14.88 -0.14 -17.87
CA LYS A 251 16.33 0.08 -18.02
C LYS A 251 17.15 -1.00 -17.30
N LEU A 252 16.74 -1.39 -16.09
CA LEU A 252 17.39 -2.47 -15.35
C LEU A 252 17.21 -3.82 -16.06
N ALA A 253 16.00 -4.12 -16.53
CA ALA A 253 15.70 -5.34 -17.29
C ALA A 253 16.50 -5.41 -18.59
N ASP A 254 16.67 -4.28 -19.29
CA ASP A 254 17.46 -4.18 -20.51
C ASP A 254 18.93 -4.51 -20.27
N ALA A 255 19.55 -3.90 -19.24
CA ALA A 255 20.93 -4.21 -18.84
C ALA A 255 21.13 -5.68 -18.41
N LEU A 256 20.07 -6.32 -17.91
CA LEU A 256 20.05 -7.74 -17.55
C LEU A 256 19.77 -8.66 -18.75
N GLY A 257 19.31 -8.14 -19.88
CA GLY A 257 18.84 -8.91 -21.04
C GLY A 257 17.51 -9.62 -20.79
N TRP A 258 16.65 -9.06 -19.93
CA TRP A 258 15.40 -9.67 -19.45
C TRP A 258 14.13 -8.98 -19.97
N THR A 259 14.26 -7.96 -20.81
CA THR A 259 13.14 -7.13 -21.30
C THR A 259 12.00 -7.97 -21.89
N GLU A 260 12.29 -8.87 -22.82
CA GLU A 260 11.25 -9.68 -23.49
C GLU A 260 10.53 -10.61 -22.52
N GLU A 261 11.26 -11.27 -21.62
CA GLU A 261 10.67 -12.19 -20.63
C GLU A 261 9.79 -11.43 -19.63
N MET A 262 10.23 -10.25 -19.18
CA MET A 262 9.46 -9.39 -18.29
C MET A 262 8.17 -8.88 -18.95
N GLU A 263 8.25 -8.41 -20.19
CA GLU A 263 7.10 -7.91 -20.95
C GLU A 263 6.09 -9.04 -21.26
N SER A 264 6.57 -10.27 -21.49
CA SER A 264 5.68 -11.45 -21.63
C SER A 264 4.95 -11.75 -20.32
N LEU A 265 5.67 -11.84 -19.20
CA LEU A 265 5.07 -12.08 -17.88
C LEU A 265 4.06 -11.00 -17.49
N TRP A 266 4.34 -9.75 -17.81
CA TRP A 266 3.41 -8.65 -17.57
C TRP A 266 2.09 -8.84 -18.35
N LYS A 267 2.17 -9.13 -19.65
CA LYS A 267 0.98 -9.39 -20.48
C LYS A 267 0.17 -10.58 -19.99
N GLU A 268 0.84 -11.66 -19.61
CA GLU A 268 0.21 -12.85 -19.04
C GLU A 268 -0.52 -12.53 -17.73
N ALA A 269 0.12 -11.79 -16.81
CA ALA A 269 -0.48 -11.38 -15.54
C ALA A 269 -1.70 -10.46 -15.74
N VAL A 270 -1.60 -9.50 -16.66
CA VAL A 270 -2.72 -8.61 -17.00
C VAL A 270 -3.90 -9.42 -17.57
N ALA A 271 -3.64 -10.31 -18.53
CA ALA A 271 -4.68 -11.14 -19.12
C ALA A 271 -5.34 -12.07 -18.09
N ALA A 272 -4.54 -12.66 -17.18
CA ALA A 272 -5.05 -13.47 -16.09
C ALA A 272 -5.93 -12.67 -15.13
N LYS A 273 -5.54 -11.43 -14.81
CA LYS A 273 -6.33 -10.52 -13.96
C LYS A 273 -7.65 -10.13 -14.61
N GLU A 274 -7.64 -9.82 -15.90
CA GLU A 274 -8.86 -9.51 -16.67
C GLU A 274 -9.79 -10.72 -16.74
N ALA A 275 -9.27 -11.93 -16.94
CA ALA A 275 -10.07 -13.15 -16.98
C ALA A 275 -10.67 -13.53 -15.61
N ALA A 276 -9.98 -13.17 -14.51
CA ALA A 276 -10.45 -13.41 -13.14
C ALA A 276 -11.33 -12.28 -12.59
N GLN A 277 -11.60 -11.22 -13.38
CA GLN A 277 -12.37 -10.08 -12.93
C GLN A 277 -13.83 -10.48 -12.70
N GLU A 278 -14.24 -10.50 -11.44
CA GLU A 278 -15.63 -10.72 -11.07
C GLU A 278 -16.51 -9.52 -11.46
N ASP A 279 -17.78 -9.78 -11.75
CA ASP A 279 -18.78 -8.72 -11.91
C ASP A 279 -19.19 -8.17 -10.53
N TRP A 280 -19.04 -6.86 -10.36
CA TRP A 280 -19.39 -6.12 -9.14
C TRP A 280 -20.47 -5.04 -9.42
N GLY A 281 -21.16 -5.15 -10.56
CA GLY A 281 -22.14 -4.19 -11.05
C GLY A 281 -21.51 -2.90 -11.59
N GLU A 282 -22.34 -1.90 -11.89
CA GLU A 282 -21.89 -0.61 -12.46
C GLU A 282 -20.89 0.10 -11.54
N GLU A 283 -19.72 0.47 -12.06
CA GLU A 283 -18.75 1.27 -11.33
C GLU A 283 -19.32 2.68 -11.07
N GLU A 284 -19.50 3.02 -9.78
CA GLU A 284 -19.76 4.40 -9.36
C GLU A 284 -18.42 5.12 -9.17
N SER A 285 -18.30 6.34 -9.70
CA SER A 285 -17.08 7.12 -9.50
C SER A 285 -16.93 7.51 -8.04
N LEU A 286 -15.68 7.73 -7.62
CA LEU A 286 -15.41 8.21 -6.27
C LEU A 286 -16.14 9.53 -5.97
N ASP A 287 -16.16 10.46 -6.93
CA ASP A 287 -16.75 11.78 -6.74
C ASP A 287 -18.27 11.65 -6.58
N ASP A 288 -18.92 10.77 -7.33
CA ASP A 288 -20.36 10.48 -7.18
C ASP A 288 -20.69 9.89 -5.80
N LEU A 289 -19.86 8.96 -5.31
CA LEU A 289 -20.04 8.36 -3.98
C LEU A 289 -19.85 9.38 -2.86
N ILE A 290 -18.84 10.24 -2.99
CA ILE A 290 -18.59 11.34 -2.06
C ILE A 290 -19.78 12.29 -2.03
N ASP A 291 -20.29 12.70 -3.19
CA ASP A 291 -21.43 13.62 -3.31
C ASP A 291 -22.72 13.00 -2.75
N LYS A 292 -22.97 11.72 -3.04
CA LYS A 292 -24.09 10.95 -2.50
C LYS A 292 -24.03 10.91 -0.98
N TYR A 293 -22.87 10.61 -0.41
CA TYR A 293 -22.68 10.59 1.05
C TYR A 293 -22.80 11.99 1.66
N ALA A 294 -22.21 13.02 1.05
CA ALA A 294 -22.31 14.41 1.53
C ALA A 294 -23.77 14.93 1.55
N LYS A 295 -24.60 14.52 0.58
CA LYS A 295 -26.05 14.79 0.58
C LYS A 295 -26.74 14.14 1.77
N THR A 296 -26.46 12.86 2.05
CA THR A 296 -27.04 12.17 3.23
C THR A 296 -26.69 12.84 4.56
N LEU A 297 -25.47 13.38 4.71
CA LEU A 297 -25.08 14.14 5.91
C LEU A 297 -25.85 15.46 6.05
N THR A 298 -26.14 16.12 4.93
CA THR A 298 -26.91 17.36 4.89
C THR A 298 -28.36 17.13 5.29
N ASP A 299 -28.93 16.03 4.80
CA ASP A 299 -30.31 15.60 5.11
C ASP A 299 -30.44 15.10 6.55
N ALA A 300 -29.40 14.45 7.10
CA ALA A 300 -29.41 13.86 8.43
C ALA A 300 -29.36 14.88 9.57
N ARG A 301 -28.87 16.11 9.34
CA ARG A 301 -28.86 17.28 10.26
C ARG A 301 -28.75 17.00 11.77
N LYS A 302 -28.00 15.97 12.16
CA LYS A 302 -27.58 15.64 13.53
C LYS A 302 -26.15 15.14 13.46
N ILE A 303 -25.21 16.03 13.74
CA ILE A 303 -23.85 15.63 14.10
C ILE A 303 -24.00 14.75 15.34
N SER A 304 -23.55 13.49 15.28
CA SER A 304 -23.59 12.63 16.47
C SER A 304 -22.64 13.22 17.53
N ASP A 305 -23.04 13.20 18.80
CA ASP A 305 -22.20 13.69 19.91
C ASP A 305 -20.82 13.02 19.96
N GLY A 306 -20.68 11.84 19.34
CA GLY A 306 -19.42 11.13 19.16
C GLY A 306 -18.44 11.85 18.22
N HIS A 307 -18.92 12.45 17.13
CA HIS A 307 -18.09 13.27 16.23
C HIS A 307 -17.55 14.50 16.93
N LYS A 308 -18.39 15.14 17.75
CA LYS A 308 -18.02 16.33 18.52
C LYS A 308 -16.94 16.02 19.56
N ARG A 309 -17.12 14.95 20.34
CA ARG A 309 -16.11 14.49 21.33
C ARG A 309 -14.79 14.08 20.68
N MET A 310 -14.81 13.49 19.48
CA MET A 310 -13.60 13.10 18.78
C MET A 310 -12.81 14.31 18.26
N LEU A 311 -13.51 15.34 17.75
CA LEU A 311 -12.93 16.64 17.41
C LEU A 311 -12.30 17.33 18.62
N GLU A 312 -13.01 17.35 19.75
CA GLU A 312 -12.53 17.93 21.02
C GLU A 312 -11.24 17.23 21.48
N ASN A 313 -11.22 15.89 21.54
CA ASN A 313 -10.03 15.13 21.94
C ASN A 313 -8.84 15.27 20.96
N HIS A 314 -9.11 15.33 19.65
CA HIS A 314 -8.05 15.50 18.66
C HIS A 314 -7.41 16.89 18.71
N LEU A 315 -8.23 17.93 18.92
CA LEU A 315 -7.75 19.29 19.14
C LEU A 315 -6.92 19.36 20.43
N GLU A 316 -7.39 18.78 21.53
CA GLU A 316 -6.63 18.72 22.79
C GLU A 316 -5.26 18.04 22.62
N THR A 317 -5.20 16.93 21.90
CA THR A 317 -3.94 16.21 21.64
C THR A 317 -2.98 17.04 20.79
N LYS A 318 -3.46 17.69 19.71
CA LYS A 318 -2.64 18.58 18.89
C LYS A 318 -2.16 19.82 19.65
N PHE A 319 -3.00 20.41 20.50
CA PHE A 319 -2.62 21.55 21.33
C PHE A 319 -1.59 21.15 22.40
N ALA A 320 -1.69 19.96 22.99
CA ALA A 320 -0.70 19.42 23.92
C ALA A 320 0.68 19.25 23.25
N ASP A 321 0.73 18.76 22.01
CA ASP A 321 1.99 18.62 21.25
C ASP A 321 2.62 19.97 20.87
N VAL A 322 1.82 21.00 20.59
CA VAL A 322 2.30 22.36 20.30
C VAL A 322 2.81 23.06 21.56
N LEU A 323 2.13 22.89 22.69
CA LEU A 323 2.56 23.45 23.98
C LEU A 323 3.83 22.78 24.51
N ASN A 324 4.03 21.48 24.24
CA ASN A 324 5.25 20.75 24.60
C ASN A 324 6.45 21.07 23.69
N LYS A 325 6.23 21.57 22.48
CA LYS A 325 7.30 22.06 21.58
C LYS A 325 7.73 23.51 21.83
N SER A 326 7.03 24.20 22.74
CA SER A 326 7.26 25.61 23.08
C SER A 326 8.00 25.78 24.42
N ARG A 327 8.61 24.72 24.95
CA ARG A 327 9.45 24.72 26.16
C ARG A 327 10.84 24.21 25.86
#